data_AF-A0A955BJX4-F1
#
_entry.id   AF-A0A955BJX4-F1
#
_cell.length_a   1.000
_cell.length_b   1.000
_cell.length_c   1.000
_cell.angle_alpha   90.00
_cell.angle_beta   90.00
_cell.angle_gamma   90.00
#
_symmetry.space_group_name_H-M   'P 1'
#
loop_
_entity.id
_entity.type
_entity.pdbx_description
1 polymer ?
#
loop_
_entity_poly.entity_id
_entity_poly.type
_entity_poly.pdbx_seq_one_letter_code
_entity_poly.pdbx_strand_id
1 'polypeptide(L)'
;MTGRSQLMLMAEDKELELGLQAYQETTTAEPASTNQRYIEMVNRVGQRIAAAAERPDYQWEFRVIASPQQNAFCLPGGKVAVYEGILP
;
A
#
# COMPACT_ATOMS: atom_id res chain seq x y z
N MET A 1 4.50 35.18 0.36
CA MET A 1 4.13 34.73 1.71
C MET A 1 2.63 34.89 1.80
N THR A 2 1.76 33.92 2.08
CA THR A 2 1.88 32.62 2.78
C THR A 2 0.47 32.02 2.72
N GLY A 3 0.31 30.71 2.50
CA GLY A 3 -1.00 30.07 2.71
C GLY A 3 -1.19 28.72 2.02
N ARG A 4 -0.59 28.51 0.85
CA ARG A 4 -0.75 27.23 0.12
C ARG A 4 0.01 26.07 0.78
N SER A 5 1.16 26.32 1.42
CA SER A 5 1.94 25.26 2.06
C SER A 5 1.25 24.64 3.26
N GLN A 6 0.58 25.44 4.11
CA GLN A 6 -0.09 24.90 5.31
C GLN A 6 -1.35 24.10 4.95
N LEU A 7 -2.11 24.57 3.94
CA LEU A 7 -3.26 23.81 3.43
C LEU A 7 -2.84 22.49 2.77
N MET A 8 -1.71 22.46 2.04
CA MET A 8 -1.18 21.24 1.42
C MET A 8 -0.63 20.25 2.45
N LEU A 9 0.10 20.71 3.47
CA LEU A 9 0.61 19.83 4.54
C LEU A 9 -0.53 19.18 5.33
N MET A 10 -1.56 19.96 5.71
CA MET A 10 -2.74 19.41 6.40
C MET A 10 -3.55 18.43 5.52
N ALA A 11 -3.53 18.62 4.19
CA ALA A 11 -4.17 17.69 3.27
C ALA A 11 -3.40 16.37 3.18
N GLU A 12 -2.06 16.41 3.13
CA GLU A 12 -1.19 15.24 3.07
C GLU A 12 -1.31 14.37 4.33
N ASP A 13 -1.28 14.97 5.52
CA ASP A 13 -1.47 14.24 6.79
C ASP A 13 -2.83 13.53 6.83
N LYS A 14 -3.88 14.21 6.38
CA LYS A 14 -5.23 13.65 6.32
C LYS A 14 -5.37 12.53 5.27
N GLU A 15 -4.68 12.64 4.15
CA GLU A 15 -4.62 11.60 3.12
C GLU A 15 -3.89 10.35 3.64
N LEU A 16 -2.83 10.51 4.44
CA LEU A 16 -2.14 9.40 5.11
C LEU A 16 -3.06 8.67 6.10
N GLU A 17 -3.79 9.41 6.94
CA GLU A 17 -4.75 8.83 7.90
C GLU A 17 -5.87 8.06 7.19
N LEU A 18 -6.47 8.66 6.16
CA LEU A 18 -7.54 8.02 5.37
C LEU A 18 -7.01 6.79 4.62
N GLY A 19 -5.80 6.87 4.07
CA GLY A 19 -5.13 5.75 3.42
C GLY A 19 -4.90 4.58 4.38
N LEU A 20 -4.43 4.86 5.59
CA LEU A 20 -4.23 3.84 6.62
C LEU A 20 -5.56 3.19 7.05
N GLN A 21 -6.61 3.99 7.24
CA GLN A 21 -7.93 3.48 7.61
C GLN A 21 -8.48 2.57 6.50
N ALA A 22 -8.49 3.02 5.25
CA ALA A 22 -8.97 2.23 4.12
C ALA A 22 -8.18 0.92 3.96
N TYR A 23 -6.87 0.96 4.20
CA TYR A 23 -6.01 -0.23 4.20
C TYR A 23 -6.42 -1.22 5.29
N GLN A 24 -6.61 -0.75 6.53
CA GLN A 24 -7.02 -1.60 7.66
C GLN A 24 -8.40 -2.23 7.43
N GLU A 25 -9.37 -1.46 6.93
CA GLU A 25 -10.70 -1.95 6.60
C GLU A 25 -10.63 -3.08 5.55
N THR A 26 -9.92 -2.85 4.45
CA THR A 26 -9.79 -3.84 3.36
C THR A 26 -9.04 -5.09 3.83
N THR A 27 -7.94 -4.91 4.55
CA THR A 27 -7.10 -6.02 5.02
C THR A 27 -7.73 -6.82 6.17
N THR A 28 -8.71 -6.26 6.86
CA THR A 28 -9.53 -7.00 7.83
C THR A 28 -10.64 -7.78 7.12
N ALA A 29 -11.23 -7.21 6.07
CA ALA A 29 -12.29 -7.86 5.30
C ALA A 29 -11.78 -9.00 4.41
N GLU A 30 -10.54 -8.91 3.91
CA GLU A 30 -10.00 -9.85 2.95
C GLU A 30 -8.89 -10.76 3.52
N PRO A 31 -8.95 -12.08 3.24
CA PRO A 31 -7.99 -13.03 3.78
C PRO A 31 -6.58 -12.79 3.21
N ALA A 32 -5.58 -12.85 4.08
CA ALA A 32 -4.19 -12.85 3.64
C ALA A 32 -3.86 -14.14 2.88
N SER A 33 -3.03 -14.03 1.84
CA SER A 33 -2.48 -15.18 1.14
C SER A 33 -1.59 -16.01 2.07
N THR A 34 -1.62 -17.33 1.88
CA THR A 34 -0.69 -18.28 2.49
C THR A 34 0.36 -18.79 1.49
N ASN A 35 0.29 -18.33 0.23
CA ASN A 35 1.21 -18.72 -0.83
C ASN A 35 2.56 -18.00 -0.68
N GLN A 36 3.52 -18.69 -0.08
CA GLN A 36 4.86 -18.15 0.19
C GLN A 36 5.56 -17.63 -1.07
N ARG A 37 5.40 -18.30 -2.22
CA ARG A 37 6.02 -17.87 -3.47
C ARG A 37 5.52 -16.50 -3.91
N TYR A 38 4.22 -16.26 -3.78
CA TYR A 38 3.61 -14.98 -4.14
C TYR A 38 3.99 -13.88 -3.16
N ILE A 39 3.98 -14.19 -1.85
CA ILE A 39 4.39 -13.26 -0.80
C ILE A 39 5.84 -12.82 -1.00
N GLU A 40 6.77 -13.76 -1.22
CA GLU A 40 8.18 -13.46 -1.47
C GLU A 40 8.38 -12.65 -2.75
N MET A 41 7.64 -12.97 -3.81
CA MET A 41 7.71 -12.25 -5.09
C MET A 41 7.27 -10.80 -4.92
N VAL A 42 6.11 -10.57 -4.30
CA VAL A 42 5.55 -9.24 -4.07
C VAL A 42 6.46 -8.45 -3.14
N ASN A 43 6.96 -9.04 -2.05
CA ASN A 43 7.90 -8.37 -1.16
C ASN A 43 9.20 -7.99 -1.88
N ARG A 44 9.78 -8.88 -2.68
CA ARG A 44 11.03 -8.59 -3.42
C ARG A 44 10.87 -7.42 -4.39
N VAL A 45 9.75 -7.38 -5.13
CA VAL A 45 9.49 -6.28 -6.08
C VAL A 45 9.12 -5.01 -5.32
N GLY A 46 8.26 -5.11 -4.31
CA GLY A 46 7.82 -4.00 -3.47
C GLY A 46 8.99 -3.27 -2.80
N GLN A 47 9.95 -4.00 -2.22
CA GLN A 47 11.13 -3.39 -1.61
C GLN A 47 12.00 -2.62 -2.61
N ARG A 48 12.09 -3.07 -3.87
CA ARG A 48 12.79 -2.33 -4.92
C ARG A 48 12.05 -1.03 -5.29
N ILE A 49 10.73 -1.07 -5.32
CA ILE A 49 9.88 0.11 -5.56
C ILE A 49 10.03 1.10 -4.39
N ALA A 50 9.94 0.62 -3.15
CA ALA A 50 10.10 1.43 -1.95
C ALA A 50 11.46 2.15 -1.93
N ALA A 51 12.55 1.45 -2.26
CA ALA A 51 13.89 2.03 -2.34
C ALA A 51 14.01 3.11 -3.44
N ALA A 52 13.30 2.94 -4.56
CA ALA A 52 13.32 3.90 -5.67
C ALA A 52 12.34 5.08 -5.51
N ALA A 53 11.39 4.99 -4.57
CA ALA A 53 10.35 6.00 -4.41
C ALA A 53 10.82 7.26 -3.66
N GLU A 54 11.99 7.24 -3.02
CA GLU A 54 12.57 8.39 -2.28
C GLU A 54 11.61 9.00 -1.23
N ARG A 55 10.76 8.16 -0.63
CA ARG A 55 9.79 8.53 0.43
C ARG A 55 10.17 7.88 1.77
N PRO A 56 11.11 8.47 2.53
CA PRO A 56 11.53 7.94 3.83
C PRO A 56 10.45 8.06 4.91
N ASP A 57 9.48 8.93 4.69
CA ASP A 57 8.30 9.17 5.52
C ASP A 57 7.23 8.07 5.38
N TYR A 58 7.30 7.23 4.34
CA TYR A 58 6.32 6.17 4.09
C TYR A 58 6.71 4.87 4.80
N GLN A 59 5.73 4.26 5.48
CA GLN A 59 5.87 2.97 6.13
C GLN A 59 5.38 1.86 5.19
N TRP A 60 6.22 1.55 4.21
CA TRP A 60 5.94 0.58 3.16
C TRP A 60 5.50 -0.77 3.70
N GLU A 61 4.37 -1.24 3.21
CA GLU A 61 3.80 -2.53 3.54
C GLU A 61 3.17 -3.13 2.30
N PHE A 62 3.58 -4.36 1.99
CA PHE A 62 3.09 -5.09 0.83
C PHE A 62 2.36 -6.33 1.32
N ARG A 63 1.09 -6.46 0.95
CA ARG A 63 0.26 -7.60 1.33
C ARG A 63 -0.28 -8.30 0.09
N VAL A 64 -0.32 -9.63 0.17
CA VAL A 64 -0.97 -10.47 -0.83
C VAL A 64 -2.31 -10.93 -0.29
N ILE A 65 -3.36 -10.78 -1.09
CA ILE A 65 -4.74 -11.12 -0.72
C ILE A 65 -5.15 -12.40 -1.44
N ALA A 66 -5.61 -13.40 -0.68
CA ALA A 66 -6.08 -14.70 -1.17
C ALA A 66 -7.43 -14.57 -1.89
N SER A 67 -7.39 -14.09 -3.12
CA SER A 67 -8.58 -13.89 -3.94
C SER A 67 -8.23 -14.03 -5.42
N PRO A 68 -9.09 -14.68 -6.23
CA PRO A 68 -8.87 -14.87 -7.66
C PRO A 68 -9.13 -13.59 -8.49
N GLN A 69 -9.50 -12.49 -7.84
CA GLN A 69 -9.72 -11.21 -8.51
C GLN A 69 -8.41 -10.69 -9.12
N GLN A 70 -8.47 -10.22 -10.36
CA GLN A 70 -7.36 -9.54 -11.03
C GLN A 70 -7.35 -8.07 -10.61
N ASN A 71 -6.79 -7.80 -9.43
CA ASN A 71 -6.77 -6.45 -8.87
C ASN A 71 -5.48 -6.18 -8.07
N ALA A 72 -5.19 -4.90 -7.84
CA ALA A 72 -4.18 -4.40 -6.92
C ALA A 72 -4.47 -2.92 -6.61
N PHE A 73 -4.13 -2.46 -5.41
CA PHE A 73 -4.26 -1.05 -5.05
C PHE A 73 -3.09 -0.56 -4.19
N CYS A 74 -2.85 0.74 -4.26
CA CYS A 74 -1.86 1.45 -3.44
C CYS A 74 -2.50 2.67 -2.78
N LEU A 75 -2.25 2.82 -1.48
CA LEU A 75 -2.77 3.91 -0.67
C LEU A 75 -1.60 4.76 -0.14
N PRO A 76 -1.86 6.04 0.21
CA PRO A 76 -0.86 6.91 0.82
C PRO A 76 -0.17 6.26 2.02
N GLY A 77 1.11 6.58 2.23
CA GLY A 77 1.92 6.01 3.32
C GLY A 77 2.57 4.67 2.98
N GLY A 78 2.53 4.25 1.71
CA GLY A 78 3.24 3.06 1.22
C GLY A 78 2.48 1.75 1.44
N LYS A 79 1.16 1.80 1.62
CA LYS A 79 0.33 0.61 1.82
C LYS A 79 -0.12 0.05 0.47
N VAL A 80 0.30 -1.17 0.14
CA VAL A 80 0.06 -1.80 -1.15
C VAL A 80 -0.52 -3.19 -0.95
N ALA A 81 -1.61 -3.49 -1.65
CA ALA A 81 -2.23 -4.80 -1.67
C ALA A 81 -2.30 -5.35 -3.10
N VAL A 82 -1.95 -6.63 -3.25
CA VAL A 82 -1.93 -7.35 -4.52
C VAL A 82 -2.78 -8.61 -4.38
N TYR A 83 -3.70 -8.84 -5.30
CA TYR A 83 -4.57 -10.02 -5.26
C TYR A 83 -3.89 -11.18 -5.99
N GLU A 84 -4.05 -12.41 -5.51
CA GLU A 84 -3.46 -13.58 -6.17
C GLU A 84 -3.86 -13.71 -7.64
N GLY A 85 -5.08 -13.29 -8.00
CA GLY A 85 -5.58 -13.37 -9.37
C GLY A 85 -4.76 -12.61 -10.42
N ILE A 86 -3.96 -11.60 -10.03
CA ILE A 86 -3.07 -10.87 -10.95
C ILE A 86 -1.67 -11.50 -11.05
N LEU A 87 -1.35 -12.47 -10.18
CA LEU A 87 -0.06 -13.13 -10.12
C LEU A 87 -0.03 -14.37 -11.04
N PRO A 88 1.15 -14.70 -11.59
CA PRO A 88 1.30 -15.79 -12.58
C PRO A 88 1.30 -17.19 -11.97
#